data_AF-A0A7Y9BQ18-F1
#
_entry.id   AF-A0A7Y9BQ18-F1
#
_cell.length_a   1.000
_cell.length_b   1.000
_cell.length_c   1.000
_cell.angle_alpha   90.00
_cell.angle_beta   90.00
_cell.angle_gamma   90.00
#
_symmetry.space_group_name_H-M   'P 1'
#
loop_
_entity.id
_entity.type
_entity.pdbx_description
1 polymer ?
#
loop_
_entity_poly.entity_id
_entity_poly.type
_entity_poly.pdbx_seq_one_letter_code
_entity_poly.pdbx_strand_id
1 'polypeptide(L)'
;ARPGPLTTLTGHATAVGSVAFSPDGSVLASGGFDTTVRLAGTDLARVIAGACARTGPRITRAQWTAHLPYVAYSPPCAGLERP
;
A
#
# COMPACT_ATOMS: atom_id res chain seq x y z
N ALA A 1 14.03 -3.64 -17.44
CA ALA A 1 12.79 -3.41 -16.68
C ALA A 1 12.56 -1.91 -16.57
N ARG A 2 11.34 -1.41 -16.82
CA ARG A 2 11.01 0.00 -16.61
C ARG A 2 10.75 0.19 -15.11
N PRO A 3 11.49 1.06 -14.39
CA PRO A 3 11.21 1.30 -12.99
C PRO A 3 9.78 1.84 -12.84
N GLY A 4 9.04 1.32 -11.87
CA GLY A 4 7.69 1.79 -11.55
C GLY A 4 7.70 3.24 -11.02
N PRO A 5 6.52 3.83 -10.82
CA PRO A 5 6.38 5.14 -10.20
C PRO A 5 7.13 5.21 -8.84
N LEU A 6 7.89 6.28 -8.63
CA LEU A 6 8.58 6.50 -7.36
C LEU A 6 7.58 6.97 -6.29
N THR A 7 7.73 6.46 -5.07
CA THR A 7 6.95 6.90 -3.91
C THR A 7 7.89 7.57 -2.91
N THR A 8 7.50 8.76 -2.44
CA THR A 8 8.22 9.47 -1.39
C THR A 8 7.67 9.04 -0.03
N LEU A 9 8.54 8.53 0.83
CA LEU A 9 8.17 8.19 2.21
C LEU A 9 8.33 9.44 3.09
N THR A 10 7.23 9.91 3.65
CA THR A 10 7.17 11.14 4.44
C THR A 10 6.97 10.87 5.93
N GLY A 11 7.32 11.87 6.75
CA GLY A 11 6.89 11.97 8.14
C GLY A 11 7.98 11.86 9.20
N HIS A 12 9.25 11.64 8.84
CA HIS A 12 10.32 12.05 9.74
C HIS A 12 10.33 13.58 9.87
N ALA A 13 10.40 14.09 11.09
CA ALA A 13 10.39 15.52 11.38
C ALA A 13 11.77 16.17 11.13
N THR A 14 12.83 15.37 11.05
CA THR A 14 14.20 15.82 10.82
C THR A 14 14.91 14.89 9.83
N ALA A 15 16.21 15.12 9.60
CA ALA A 15 17.00 14.29 8.70
C ALA A 15 16.96 12.79 9.07
N VAL A 16 16.95 11.96 8.02
CA VAL A 16 17.05 10.50 8.12
C VAL A 16 18.54 10.13 8.14
N GLY A 17 18.96 9.40 9.17
CA GLY A 17 20.36 8.99 9.36
C GLY A 17 20.65 7.56 8.90
N SER A 18 19.62 6.72 8.76
CA SER A 18 19.80 5.31 8.38
C SER A 18 18.55 4.74 7.69
N VAL A 19 18.77 3.80 6.76
CA VAL A 19 17.73 3.05 6.06
C VAL A 19 18.14 1.58 5.91
N ALA A 20 17.18 0.66 6.05
CA ALA A 20 17.40 -0.77 5.86
C ALA A 20 16.16 -1.46 5.28
N PHE A 21 16.34 -2.29 4.26
CA PHE A 21 15.28 -3.15 3.73
C PHE A 21 15.25 -4.48 4.47
N SER A 22 14.06 -5.06 4.62
CA SER A 22 13.93 -6.47 4.96
C SER A 22 14.51 -7.35 3.83
N PRO A 23 15.02 -8.56 4.14
CA PRO A 23 15.61 -9.43 3.12
C PRO A 23 14.66 -9.79 1.96
N ASP A 24 13.36 -9.84 2.25
CA ASP A 24 12.30 -10.10 1.26
C ASP A 24 11.81 -8.82 0.54
N GLY A 25 12.35 -7.65 0.89
CA GLY A 25 12.02 -6.36 0.29
C GLY A 25 10.59 -5.90 0.54
N SER A 26 9.87 -6.49 1.51
CA SER A 26 8.47 -6.14 1.83
C SER A 26 8.33 -4.99 2.81
N VAL A 27 9.40 -4.70 3.56
CA VAL A 27 9.46 -3.62 4.56
C VAL A 27 10.74 -2.81 4.38
N LEU A 28 10.61 -1.49 4.47
CA LEU A 28 11.71 -0.56 4.68
C LEU A 28 11.64 0.03 6.09
N ALA A 29 12.74 -0.03 6.82
CA ALA A 29 12.94 0.69 8.07
C ALA A 29 13.77 1.95 7.82
N SER A 30 13.33 3.08 8.38
CA SER A 30 14.08 4.35 8.38
C SER A 30 14.23 4.88 9.81
N GLY A 31 15.44 5.35 10.14
CA GLY A 31 15.75 5.98 11.43
C GLY A 31 16.04 7.46 11.27
N GLY A 32 15.34 8.30 12.04
CA GLY A 32 15.48 9.76 12.01
C GLY A 32 16.19 10.32 13.23
N PHE A 33 16.81 11.51 13.07
CA PHE A 33 17.29 12.31 14.20
C PHE A 33 16.14 12.88 15.06
N ASP A 34 14.89 12.65 14.66
CA ASP A 34 13.67 12.94 15.42
C ASP A 34 13.42 11.88 16.50
N THR A 35 14.39 11.01 16.75
CA THR A 35 14.37 9.91 17.73
C THR A 35 13.34 8.83 17.42
N THR A 36 12.83 8.78 16.18
CA THR A 36 11.86 7.77 15.75
C THR A 36 12.44 6.79 14.74
N VAL A 37 11.88 5.59 14.74
CA VAL A 37 12.02 4.60 13.66
C VAL A 37 10.67 4.45 12.99
N ARG A 38 10.65 4.47 11.65
CA ARG A 38 9.44 4.27 10.84
C ARG A 38 9.58 3.01 9.99
N LEU A 39 8.49 2.26 9.92
CA LEU A 39 8.37 1.10 9.05
C LEU A 39 7.40 1.43 7.92
N ALA A 40 7.83 1.23 6.69
CA ALA A 40 7.01 1.41 5.50
C ALA A 40 6.88 0.07 4.75
N GLY A 41 5.65 -0.31 4.39
CA GLY A 41 5.42 -1.42 3.47
C GLY A 41 5.81 -1.00 2.06
N THR A 42 6.73 -1.74 1.44
CA THR A 42 7.26 -1.47 0.08
C THR A 42 6.54 -2.28 -0.99
N ASP A 43 5.81 -3.32 -0.60
CA ASP A 43 4.96 -4.11 -1.48
C ASP A 43 3.49 -3.67 -1.38
N LEU A 44 3.16 -2.62 -2.13
CA LEU A 44 1.79 -2.11 -2.20
C LEU A 44 0.79 -3.19 -2.66
N ALA A 45 1.20 -4.08 -3.56
CA ALA A 45 0.34 -5.16 -4.04
C ALA A 45 0.00 -6.14 -2.92
N ARG A 46 0.97 -6.54 -2.11
CA ARG A 46 0.77 -7.39 -0.92
C ARG A 46 -0.07 -6.69 0.16
N VAL A 47 0.13 -5.39 0.38
CA VAL A 47 -0.68 -4.61 1.33
C VAL A 47 -2.14 -4.55 0.87
N ILE A 48 -2.40 -4.23 -0.40
CA ILE A 48 -3.74 -4.21 -0.97
C ILE A 48 -4.36 -5.62 -0.90
N ALA A 49 -3.64 -6.67 -1.30
CA ALA A 49 -4.12 -8.05 -1.22
C ALA A 49 -4.46 -8.46 0.23
N GLY A 50 -3.63 -8.08 1.21
CA GLY A 50 -3.89 -8.35 2.61
C GLY A 50 -5.10 -7.60 3.17
N ALA A 51 -5.32 -6.35 2.75
CA ALA A 51 -6.52 -5.59 3.09
C ALA A 51 -7.77 -6.28 2.49
N CYS A 52 -7.71 -6.60 1.20
CA CYS A 52 -8.75 -7.32 0.46
C CYS A 52 -9.15 -8.65 1.11
N ALA A 53 -8.20 -9.40 1.70
CA ALA A 53 -8.48 -10.66 2.37
C ALA A 53 -9.21 -10.51 3.72
N ARG A 54 -9.20 -9.31 4.33
CA ARG A 54 -9.70 -9.08 5.70
C ARG A 54 -10.93 -8.17 5.77
N THR A 55 -11.06 -7.22 4.84
CA THR A 55 -12.20 -6.31 4.82
C THR A 55 -13.42 -6.99 4.20
N GLY A 56 -14.61 -6.70 4.76
CA GLY A 56 -15.90 -7.37 4.54
C GLY A 56 -16.43 -7.45 3.10
N PRO A 57 -17.73 -7.77 2.92
CA PRO A 57 -18.25 -8.28 1.65
C PRO A 57 -17.92 -7.35 0.48
N ARG A 58 -17.40 -7.94 -0.60
CA ARG A 58 -17.01 -7.21 -1.80
C ARG A 58 -18.23 -6.44 -2.31
N ILE A 59 -18.10 -5.12 -2.42
CA ILE A 59 -19.12 -4.28 -3.07
C ILE A 59 -19.33 -4.81 -4.50
N THR A 60 -20.56 -5.21 -4.81
CA THR A 60 -20.91 -5.69 -6.15
C THR A 60 -20.91 -4.53 -7.14
N ARG A 61 -20.86 -4.83 -8.45
CA ARG A 61 -21.01 -3.82 -9.50
C ARG A 61 -22.31 -3.02 -9.35
N ALA A 62 -23.41 -3.68 -9.00
CA ALA A 62 -24.69 -3.02 -8.77
C ALA A 62 -24.62 -2.04 -7.59
N GLN A 63 -24.03 -2.47 -6.47
CA GLN A 63 -23.84 -1.61 -5.31
C GLN A 63 -22.87 -0.44 -5.60
N TRP A 64 -21.82 -0.66 -6.39
CA TRP A 64 -20.91 0.40 -6.80
C TRP A 64 -21.64 1.48 -7.60
N THR A 65 -22.43 1.08 -8.60
CA THR A 65 -23.22 2.03 -9.40
C THR A 65 -24.25 2.77 -8.55
N ALA A 66 -24.84 2.10 -7.55
CA ALA A 66 -25.80 2.73 -6.64
C ALA A 66 -25.15 3.75 -5.68
N HIS A 67 -23.97 3.45 -5.13
CA HIS A 67 -23.31 4.30 -4.13
C HIS A 67 -22.32 5.31 -4.70
N LEU A 68 -21.77 5.06 -5.89
CA LEU A 68 -20.72 5.85 -6.53
C LEU A 68 -21.04 6.12 -8.02
N PRO A 69 -22.17 6.77 -8.35
CA PRO A 69 -22.63 6.90 -9.74
C PRO A 69 -21.70 7.73 -10.64
N TYR A 70 -20.88 8.60 -10.04
CA TYR A 70 -19.95 9.47 -10.77
C TYR A 70 -18.54 8.89 -10.92
N VAL A 71 -18.27 7.74 -10.28
CA VAL A 71 -16.96 7.10 -10.33
C VAL A 71 -17.06 5.87 -11.22
N ALA A 72 -16.23 5.83 -12.26
CA ALA A 72 -16.15 4.66 -13.13
C ALA A 72 -15.93 3.38 -12.31
N TYR A 73 -16.62 2.31 -12.68
CA TYR A 73 -16.52 1.04 -11.96
C TYR A 73 -15.08 0.52 -11.97
N SER A 74 -14.48 0.45 -10.78
CA SER A 74 -13.16 -0.15 -10.55
C SER A 74 -13.33 -1.27 -9.54
N PRO A 75 -13.32 -2.56 -9.98
CA PRO A 75 -13.55 -3.68 -9.08
C PRO A 75 -12.45 -3.73 -8.00
N PRO A 76 -12.80 -3.59 -6.71
CA PRO A 76 -11.81 -3.70 -5.65
C PRO A 76 -11.21 -5.10 -5.65
N CYS A 77 -9.89 -5.18 -5.54
CA CYS A 77 -9.12 -6.43 -5.46
C CYS A 77 -9.05 -7.28 -6.74
N ALA A 78 -9.44 -6.73 -7.90
CA ALA A 78 -9.33 -7.43 -9.17
C ALA A 78 -7.88 -7.84 -9.49
N GLY A 79 -7.66 -9.13 -9.76
CA GLY A 79 -6.35 -9.69 -10.09
C GLY A 79 -5.41 -9.95 -8.90
N LEU A 80 -5.88 -9.74 -7.66
CA LEU A 80 -5.14 -10.05 -6.42
C LEU A 80 -5.60 -11.35 -5.75
N GLU A 81 -6.36 -12.16 -6.48
CA GLU A 81 -6.87 -13.44 -6.00
C GLU A 81 -5.74 -14.46 -6.01
N ARG A 82 -5.48 -15.09 -4.86
CA ARG A 82 -4.78 -16.38 -4.88
C ARG A 82 -5.66 -17.39 -5.63
N PRO A 83 -5.07 -18.31 -6.42
CA PRO A 83 -5.82 -19.41 -7.00
C PRO A 83 -6.47 -20.27 -5.90
#